data_AF-A0AAV2MMG0-F1
#
_entry.id   AF-A0AAV2MMG0-F1
#
_cell.length_a   1.000
_cell.length_b   1.000
_cell.length_c   1.000
_cell.angle_alpha   90.00
_cell.angle_beta   90.00
_cell.angle_gamma   90.00
#
_symmetry.space_group_name_H-M   'P 1'
#
loop_
_entity.id
_entity.type
_entity.pdbx_description
1 polymer ?
#
loop_
_entity_poly.entity_id
_entity_poly.type
_entity_poly.pdbx_seq_one_letter_code
_entity_poly.pdbx_strand_id
1 'polypeptide(L)'
;MAPTDSYKWSPELTRKLIRFRAENEEKFLKSRYSAKKQWEIFLKENGLEGIVRPDKASKKWENLKRKYKELKLLKTGWDVKGNMVGGMLKK
;
A
#
# COMPACT_ATOMS: atom_id res chain seq x y z
N MET A 1 -8.88 -25.47 11.02
CA MET A 1 -8.39 -24.08 11.09
C MET A 1 -8.40 -23.50 9.68
N ALA A 2 -9.43 -22.74 9.29
CA ALA A 2 -9.54 -22.20 7.93
C ALA A 2 -8.49 -21.09 7.72
N PRO A 3 -7.77 -21.05 6.58
CA PRO A 3 -6.87 -19.95 6.28
C PRO A 3 -7.72 -18.70 6.00
N THR A 4 -7.74 -17.75 6.95
CA THR A 4 -8.41 -16.46 6.81
C THR A 4 -7.66 -15.59 5.80
N ASP A 5 -7.80 -15.87 4.50
CA ASP A 5 -6.98 -15.24 3.46
C ASP A 5 -7.34 -13.76 3.19
N SER A 6 -8.48 -13.27 3.67
CA SER A 6 -8.95 -11.91 3.40
C SER A 6 -9.22 -11.11 4.67
N TYR A 7 -8.15 -10.68 5.34
CA TYR A 7 -8.27 -9.65 6.38
C TYR A 7 -8.78 -8.35 5.75
N LYS A 8 -9.95 -7.88 6.19
CA LYS A 8 -10.59 -6.68 5.69
C LYS A 8 -9.95 -5.45 6.32
N TRP A 9 -9.15 -4.73 5.55
CA TRP A 9 -8.52 -3.47 5.99
C TRP A 9 -9.57 -2.38 6.17
N SER A 10 -9.83 -2.00 7.41
CA SER A 10 -10.68 -0.86 7.71
C SER A 10 -10.11 0.45 7.15
N PRO A 11 -10.96 1.42 6.77
CA PRO A 11 -10.49 2.71 6.28
C PRO A 11 -9.66 3.46 7.34
N GLU A 12 -10.00 3.32 8.63
CA GLU A 12 -9.21 3.89 9.73
C GLU A 12 -7.81 3.29 9.81
N LEU A 13 -7.73 1.95 9.75
CA LEU A 13 -6.48 1.22 9.74
C LEU A 13 -5.61 1.60 8.52
N THR A 14 -6.26 1.79 7.37
CA THR A 14 -5.60 2.20 6.13
C THR A 14 -5.01 3.61 6.26
N ARG A 15 -5.75 4.55 6.86
CA ARG A 15 -5.24 5.92 7.14
C ARG A 15 -4.05 5.88 8.09
N LYS A 16 -4.15 5.10 9.18
CA LYS A 16 -3.05 4.88 10.13
C LYS A 16 -1.83 4.30 9.44
N LEU A 17 -2.00 3.32 8.56
CA LEU A 17 -0.91 2.72 7.78
C LEU A 17 -0.21 3.75 6.89
N ILE A 18 -0.96 4.60 6.20
CA ILE A 18 -0.40 5.65 5.33
C ILE A 18 0.41 6.65 6.16
N ARG A 19 -0.14 7.11 7.29
CA ARG A 19 0.53 8.05 8.20
C ARG A 19 1.79 7.43 8.80
N PHE A 20 1.68 6.23 9.35
CA PHE A 20 2.79 5.49 9.93
C PHE A 20 3.94 5.30 8.94
N ARG A 21 3.64 4.95 7.68
CA ARG A 21 4.66 4.85 6.65
C ARG A 21 5.27 6.21 6.35
N ALA A 22 4.47 7.27 6.20
CA ALA A 22 4.98 8.62 5.93
C ALA A 22 5.94 9.09 7.04
N GLU A 23 5.60 8.87 8.30
CA GLU A 23 6.43 9.22 9.47
C GLU A 23 7.70 8.35 9.58
N ASN A 24 7.71 7.15 8.99
CA ASN A 24 8.83 6.22 9.05
C ASN A 24 9.50 5.98 7.68
N GLU A 25 9.25 6.85 6.69
CA GLU A 25 9.71 6.65 5.30
C GLU A 25 11.22 6.39 5.23
N GLU A 26 12.01 7.16 5.98
CA GLU A 26 13.47 6.99 6.02
C GLU A 26 13.88 5.59 6.53
N LYS A 27 13.16 5.04 7.50
CA LYS A 27 13.41 3.69 8.04
C LYS A 27 13.00 2.59 7.05
N PHE A 28 11.98 2.86 6.25
CA PHE A 28 11.57 1.98 5.15
C PHE A 28 12.57 2.00 3.99
N LEU A 29 13.20 3.14 3.71
CA LEU A 29 14.20 3.30 2.64
C LEU A 29 15.57 2.73 3.01
N LYS A 30 15.96 2.79 4.30
CA LYS A 30 17.27 2.31 4.76
C LYS A 30 17.49 0.81 4.55
N SER A 31 16.51 -0.04 4.86
CA SER A 31 16.68 -1.50 4.73
C SER A 31 15.36 -2.29 4.77
N ARG A 32 15.34 -3.38 4.00
CA ARG A 32 14.24 -4.37 3.93
C ARG A 32 13.92 -4.96 5.31
N TYR A 33 14.94 -5.17 6.14
CA TYR A 33 14.78 -5.72 7.49
C TYR A 33 14.14 -4.70 8.44
N SER A 34 14.50 -3.42 8.29
CA SER A 34 13.87 -2.33 9.05
C SER A 34 12.41 -2.15 8.64
N ALA A 35 12.10 -2.22 7.35
CA ALA A 35 10.73 -2.17 6.84
C ALA A 35 9.84 -3.27 7.45
N LYS A 36 10.32 -4.52 7.48
CA LYS A 36 9.59 -5.64 8.10
C LYS A 36 9.32 -5.39 9.58
N LYS A 37 10.34 -4.95 10.33
CA LYS A 37 10.21 -4.61 11.75
C LYS A 37 9.20 -3.48 12.00
N GLN A 38 9.18 -2.46 11.13
CA GLN A 38 8.20 -1.38 11.22
C GLN A 38 6.77 -1.90 10.99
N TRP A 39 6.57 -2.83 10.05
CA TRP A 39 5.26 -3.46 9.86
C TRP A 39 4.83 -4.27 11.09
N GLU A 40 5.75 -5.01 11.71
CA GLU A 40 5.46 -5.77 12.94
C GLU A 40 5.05 -4.83 14.09
N ILE A 41 5.75 -3.72 14.27
CA ILE A 41 5.40 -2.70 15.27
C ILE A 41 4.00 -2.13 15.01
N PHE A 42 3.72 -1.72 13.77
CA PHE A 42 2.40 -1.19 13.41
C PHE A 42 1.27 -2.19 13.69
N LEU A 43 1.49 -3.46 13.35
CA LEU A 43 0.51 -4.51 13.58
C LEU A 43 0.28 -4.75 15.07
N LYS A 44 1.35 -4.73 15.87
CA LYS A 44 1.27 -4.83 17.33
C LYS A 44 0.48 -3.69 17.95
N GLU A 45 0.78 -2.43 17.57
CA GLU A 45 0.09 -1.25 18.10
C GLU A 45 -1.38 -1.18 17.71
N ASN A 46 -1.77 -1.78 16.58
CA ASN A 46 -3.16 -1.80 16.13
C ASN A 46 -3.93 -3.07 16.54
N GLY A 47 -3.33 -3.95 17.37
CA GLY A 47 -3.99 -5.19 17.82
C GLY A 47 -4.20 -6.21 16.70
N LEU A 48 -3.35 -6.18 15.67
CA LEU A 48 -3.39 -7.07 14.51
C LEU A 48 -2.31 -8.14 14.52
N GLU A 49 -1.53 -8.18 15.60
CA GLU A 49 -0.54 -9.21 15.87
C GLU A 49 -1.23 -10.59 15.85
N GLY A 50 -0.78 -11.47 14.97
CA GLY A 50 -1.38 -12.81 14.78
C GLY A 50 -2.54 -12.88 13.78
N ILE A 51 -3.23 -11.77 13.49
CA ILE A 51 -4.32 -11.73 12.49
C ILE A 51 -3.77 -11.38 11.10
N VAL A 52 -2.89 -10.39 11.04
CA VAL A 52 -2.27 -9.91 9.81
C VAL A 52 -0.78 -10.10 9.89
N ARG A 53 -0.19 -10.74 8.89
CA ARG A 53 1.26 -10.88 8.78
C ARG A 53 1.88 -9.58 8.25
N PRO A 54 3.11 -9.22 8.66
CA PRO A 54 3.82 -8.04 8.14
C PRO A 54 3.94 -8.07 6.60
N ASP A 55 4.04 -9.25 5.99
CA ASP A 55 4.01 -9.44 4.54
C ASP A 55 2.70 -8.95 3.89
N LYS A 56 1.55 -9.18 4.53
CA LYS A 56 0.24 -8.71 4.03
C LYS A 56 0.10 -7.18 4.19
N ALA A 57 0.69 -6.58 5.24
CA ALA A 57 0.76 -5.12 5.40
C ALA A 57 1.61 -4.46 4.31
N SER A 58 2.79 -5.03 4.03
CA SER A 58 3.65 -4.62 2.93
C SER A 58 2.92 -4.71 1.58
N LYS A 59 2.24 -5.84 1.32
CA LYS A 59 1.46 -6.04 0.09
C LYS A 59 0.29 -5.06 -0.03
N LYS A 60 -0.37 -4.71 1.08
CA LYS A 60 -1.43 -3.70 1.11
C LYS A 60 -0.88 -2.32 0.74
N TRP A 61 0.27 -1.94 1.28
CA TRP A 61 0.94 -0.68 0.95
C TRP A 61 1.30 -0.59 -0.54
N GLU A 62 1.87 -1.66 -1.10
CA GLU A 62 2.19 -1.70 -2.53
C GLU A 62 0.92 -1.56 -3.40
N ASN A 63 -0.20 -2.17 -2.99
CA ASN A 63 -1.48 -2.00 -3.67
C ASN A 63 -2.01 -0.56 -3.58
N LEU A 64 -1.86 0.12 -2.43
CA LEU A 64 -2.24 1.52 -2.27
C LEU A 64 -1.38 2.44 -3.14
N LYS A 65 -0.06 2.23 -3.16
CA LYS A 65 0.86 2.96 -4.04
C LYS A 65 0.51 2.77 -5.51
N ARG A 66 0.23 1.53 -5.92
CA ARG A 66 -0.18 1.21 -7.29
C ARG A 66 -1.47 1.94 -7.63
N LYS A 67 -2.52 1.79 -6.82
CA LYS A 67 -3.81 2.46 -7.01
C LYS A 67 -3.67 3.98 -7.08
N TYR A 68 -2.82 4.57 -6.23
CA TYR A 68 -2.54 6.00 -6.25
C TYR A 68 -1.85 6.44 -7.55
N LYS A 69 -0.85 5.68 -8.02
CA LYS A 69 -0.21 5.93 -9.31
C LYS A 69 -1.20 5.76 -10.46
N GLU A 70 -2.03 4.72 -10.45
CA GLU A 70 -3.06 4.48 -11.45
C GLU A 70 -4.05 5.65 -11.52
N LEU A 71 -4.57 6.11 -10.37
CA LEU A 71 -5.48 7.26 -10.32
C LEU A 71 -4.81 8.56 -10.81
N LYS A 72 -3.53 8.76 -10.47
CA LYS A 72 -2.76 9.92 -10.94
C LYS A 72 -2.51 9.85 -12.45
N LEU A 73 -2.18 8.67 -12.97
CA LEU A 73 -1.92 8.41 -14.39
C LEU A 73 -3.19 8.56 -15.23
N LEU A 74 -4.33 8.04 -14.76
CA LEU A 74 -5.64 8.21 -15.42
C LEU A 74 -6.02 9.69 -15.54
N LYS A 75 -5.73 10.51 -14.51
CA LYS A 75 -5.94 11.97 -14.57
C LYS A 75 -5.06 12.66 -15.63
N THR A 76 -3.95 12.03 -16.01
CA THR A 76 -3.02 12.51 -17.06
C THR A 76 -3.27 11.83 -18.42
N GLY A 77 -4.22 10.90 -18.54
CA GLY A 77 -4.53 10.21 -19.81
C GLY A 77 -3.68 8.96 -20.10
N TRP A 78 -3.04 8.38 -19.08
CA TRP A 78 -2.24 7.16 -19.20
C TRP A 78 -2.95 5.95 -18.56
N ASP A 79 -2.95 4.81 -19.25
CA ASP A 79 -3.48 3.54 -18.74
C ASP A 79 -2.51 2.84 -17.76
N VAL A 80 -3.06 1.93 -16.94
CA VAL A 80 -2.38 1.14 -15.91
C VAL A 80 -1.18 0.31 -16.40
N LYS A 81 -1.04 0.10 -17.72
CA LYS A 81 0.14 -0.52 -18.35
C LYS A 81 1.18 0.47 -18.91
N GLY A 82 1.03 1.78 -18.68
CA GLY A 82 1.96 2.79 -19.21
C GLY A 82 1.71 3.13 -20.69
N ASN A 83 0.58 2.73 -21.26
CA ASN A 83 0.16 3.11 -22.61
C ASN A 83 -0.69 4.40 -22.55
N MET A 84 -0.44 5.35 -23.45
CA MET A 84 -1.30 6.52 -23.63
C MET A 84 -2.67 6.06 -24.11
N VAL A 85 -3.74 6.43 -23.39
CA VAL A 85 -5.12 6.25 -23.85
C VAL A 85 -5.64 7.60 -24.30
N GLY A 86 -5.45 7.91 -25.57
CA GLY A 86 -6.03 9.11 -26.16
C GLY A 86 -5.26 9.62 -27.36
N GLY A 87 -5.53 9.06 -28.53
CA GLY A 87 -5.26 9.72 -29.80
C GLY A 87 -6.03 11.04 -29.85
N MET A 88 -5.29 12.13 -29.87
CA MET A 88 -5.83 13.46 -30.12
C MET A 88 -6.28 13.50 -31.57
N LEU A 89 -7.60 13.50 -31.75
CA LEU A 89 -8.28 13.76 -33.01
C LEU A 89 -7.82 15.13 -33.52
N LYS A 90 -6.98 15.16 -34.57
CA LYS A 90 -6.73 16.39 -35.32
C LYS A 90 -7.99 16.68 -36.15
N LYS A 91 -8.66 17.80 -35.85
CA LYS A 91 -9.49 18.53 -36.82
C LYS A 91 -8.67 19.69 -37.35
#